data_AF-A0A8T3MH01-F1
#
_entry.id   AF-A0A8T3MH01-F1
#
_cell.length_a   1.000
_cell.length_b   1.000
_cell.length_c   1.000
_cell.angle_alpha   90.00
_cell.angle_beta   90.00
_cell.angle_gamma   90.00
#
_symmetry.space_group_name_H-M   'P 1'
#
loop_
_entity.id
_entity.type
_entity.pdbx_description
1 polymer ?
#
loop_
_entity_poly.entity_id
_entity_poly.type
_entity_poly.pdbx_seq_one_letter_code
_entity_poly.pdbx_strand_id
1 'polypeptide(L)'
;MVEAGSEAVHRLASEARVVAASRLLHVETRALLARREADGTLAAADLAEARSAFEGWLRRLYVIEIDASLADEAGQLAERRLLRGMDAIHLASAALVARTGGDFMFATYDDRLRRAAVAEKMEVLPS
;
A
#
# COMPACT_ATOMS: atom_id res chain seq x y z
N MET A 1 -12.99 -11.46 9.77
CA MET A 1 -13.80 -10.28 9.38
C MET A 1 -13.14 -9.64 8.19
N VAL A 2 -13.86 -9.52 7.08
CA VAL A 2 -13.44 -8.75 5.90
C VAL A 2 -13.50 -7.28 6.30
N GLU A 3 -12.36 -6.60 6.27
CA GLU A 3 -12.29 -5.17 6.61
C GLU A 3 -13.17 -4.39 5.62
N ALA A 4 -13.99 -3.46 6.08
CA ALA A 4 -14.80 -2.63 5.20
C ALA A 4 -13.89 -1.93 4.18
N GLY A 5 -14.10 -2.20 2.88
CA GLY A 5 -13.22 -1.77 1.79
C GLY A 5 -12.39 -2.87 1.12
N SER A 6 -12.27 -4.06 1.73
CA SER A 6 -11.59 -5.19 1.11
C SER A 6 -12.28 -5.63 -0.21
N GLU A 7 -13.61 -5.60 -0.29
CA GLU A 7 -14.34 -5.97 -1.53
C GLU A 7 -14.07 -5.03 -2.72
N ALA A 8 -14.02 -3.71 -2.50
CA ALA A 8 -13.76 -2.75 -3.57
C ALA A 8 -12.32 -2.88 -4.08
N VAL A 9 -11.35 -3.03 -3.15
CA VAL A 9 -9.94 -3.29 -3.51
C VAL A 9 -9.80 -4.63 -4.23
N HIS A 10 -10.48 -5.69 -3.79
CA HIS A 10 -10.43 -6.98 -4.48
C HIS A 10 -11.01 -6.93 -5.89
N ARG A 11 -12.14 -6.24 -6.07
CA ARG A 11 -12.76 -6.06 -7.40
C ARG A 11 -11.81 -5.33 -8.35
N LEU A 12 -11.29 -4.19 -7.93
CA LEU A 12 -10.39 -3.40 -8.78
C LEU A 12 -9.06 -4.08 -9.00
N ALA A 13 -8.52 -4.78 -8.00
CA ALA A 13 -7.34 -5.62 -8.17
C ALA A 13 -7.59 -6.77 -9.17
N SER A 14 -8.83 -7.26 -9.30
CA SER A 14 -9.19 -8.30 -10.27
C SER A 14 -9.34 -7.75 -11.70
N GLU A 15 -9.73 -6.48 -11.84
CA GLU A 15 -9.89 -5.79 -13.13
C GLU A 15 -8.58 -5.13 -13.59
N ALA A 16 -7.67 -4.81 -12.66
CA ALA A 16 -6.39 -4.19 -12.94
C ALA A 16 -5.45 -5.14 -13.69
N ARG A 17 -4.82 -4.63 -14.75
CA ARG A 17 -3.77 -5.36 -15.48
C ARG A 17 -2.57 -5.67 -14.59
N VAL A 18 -2.21 -4.72 -13.72
CA VAL A 18 -1.09 -4.83 -12.78
C VAL A 18 -1.52 -4.19 -11.46
N VAL A 19 -1.21 -4.86 -10.36
CA VAL A 19 -1.31 -4.28 -9.02
C VAL A 19 0.11 -4.08 -8.51
N ALA A 20 0.47 -2.83 -8.21
CA ALA A 20 1.78 -2.48 -7.69
C ALA A 20 1.71 -2.03 -6.23
N ALA A 21 2.76 -2.30 -5.46
CA ALA A 21 2.86 -1.86 -4.07
C ALA A 21 4.31 -1.60 -3.68
N SER A 22 4.53 -0.71 -2.71
CA SER A 22 5.86 -0.53 -2.12
C SER A 22 6.34 -1.80 -1.43
N ARG A 23 7.65 -2.07 -1.48
CA ARG A 23 8.31 -3.09 -0.66
C ARG A 23 8.01 -2.92 0.84
N LEU A 24 7.72 -1.71 1.29
CA LEU A 24 7.35 -1.40 2.67
C LEU A 24 6.08 -2.15 3.13
N LEU A 25 5.13 -2.42 2.23
CA LEU A 25 3.90 -3.14 2.55
C LEU A 25 4.17 -4.53 3.13
N HIS A 26 5.26 -5.17 2.70
CA HIS A 26 5.69 -6.44 3.27
C HIS A 26 6.00 -6.29 4.75
N VAL A 27 6.82 -5.30 5.11
CA VAL A 27 7.25 -5.07 6.50
C VAL A 27 6.06 -4.67 7.37
N GLU A 28 5.21 -3.75 6.89
CA GLU A 28 4.02 -3.29 7.61
C GLU A 28 3.04 -4.44 7.88
N THR A 29 2.77 -5.27 6.88
CA THR A 29 1.84 -6.40 7.05
C THR A 29 2.40 -7.43 8.03
N ARG A 30 3.70 -7.72 7.98
CA ARG A 30 4.34 -8.66 8.93
C ARG A 30 4.29 -8.12 10.35
N ALA A 31 4.56 -6.83 10.55
CA ALA A 31 4.48 -6.17 11.85
C ALA A 31 3.05 -6.14 12.39
N LEU A 32 2.07 -5.86 11.53
CA LEU A 32 0.65 -5.86 11.86
C LEU A 32 0.17 -7.25 12.31
N LEU A 33 0.54 -8.32 11.59
CA LEU A 33 0.23 -9.69 11.99
C LEU A 33 0.86 -10.04 13.34
N ALA A 34 2.15 -9.72 13.54
CA ALA A 34 2.83 -9.96 14.82
C ALA A 34 2.17 -9.20 15.99
N ARG A 35 1.69 -7.97 15.76
CA ARG A 35 0.94 -7.21 16.77
C ARG A 35 -0.36 -7.90 17.15
N ARG A 36 -1.11 -8.40 16.15
CA ARG A 36 -2.37 -9.12 16.35
C ARG A 36 -2.21 -10.46 17.08
N GLU A 37 -1.06 -11.10 16.89
CA GLU A 37 -0.68 -12.28 17.68
C GLU A 37 -0.45 -11.89 19.14
N ALA A 38 0.35 -10.85 19.36
CA ALA A 38 0.76 -10.42 20.69
C ALA A 38 -0.39 -9.86 21.54
N ASP A 39 -1.36 -9.17 20.92
CA ASP A 39 -2.55 -8.63 21.59
C ASP A 39 -3.73 -9.63 21.65
N GLY A 40 -3.56 -10.84 21.12
CA GLY A 40 -4.55 -11.92 21.17
C GLY A 40 -5.78 -11.69 20.30
N THR A 41 -5.76 -10.69 19.41
CA THR A 41 -6.88 -10.39 18.50
C THR A 41 -6.99 -11.35 17.32
N LEU A 42 -5.98 -12.18 17.09
CA LEU A 42 -5.99 -13.23 16.07
C LEU A 42 -5.43 -14.55 16.62
N ALA A 43 -6.13 -15.67 16.40
CA ALA A 43 -5.66 -16.98 16.83
C ALA A 43 -4.42 -17.42 16.03
N ALA A 44 -3.55 -18.22 16.65
CA ALA A 44 -2.29 -18.64 16.02
C ALA A 44 -2.48 -19.42 14.70
N ALA A 45 -3.53 -20.24 14.60
CA ALA A 45 -3.88 -20.96 13.37
C ALA A 45 -4.27 -19.97 12.24
N ASP A 46 -5.11 -18.99 12.56
CA ASP A 46 -5.54 -17.95 11.62
C ASP A 46 -4.37 -17.05 11.19
N LEU A 47 -3.38 -16.83 12.07
CA LEU A 47 -2.18 -16.07 11.76
C LEU A 47 -1.28 -16.79 10.74
N ALA A 48 -1.10 -18.10 10.87
CA ALA A 48 -0.32 -18.89 9.92
C ALA A 48 -0.98 -18.88 8.53
N GLU A 49 -2.31 -19.02 8.49
CA GLU A 49 -3.09 -18.92 7.26
C GLU A 49 -3.00 -17.51 6.64
N ALA A 50 -3.22 -16.46 7.42
CA ALA A 50 -3.12 -15.07 6.97
C ALA A 50 -1.73 -14.73 6.41
N ARG A 51 -0.68 -15.25 7.05
CA ARG A 51 0.71 -15.09 6.58
C ARG A 51 0.92 -15.77 5.23
N SER A 52 0.48 -17.01 5.08
CA SER A 52 0.59 -17.78 3.83
C SER A 52 -0.20 -17.10 2.70
N ALA A 53 -1.43 -16.67 2.99
CA ALA A 53 -2.27 -15.93 2.04
C ALA A 53 -1.61 -14.61 1.60
N PHE A 54 -1.05 -13.84 2.54
CA PHE A 54 -0.33 -12.61 2.23
C PHE A 54 0.91 -12.86 1.36
N GLU A 55 1.71 -13.87 1.66
CA GLU A 55 2.89 -14.22 0.84
C GLU A 55 2.48 -14.67 -0.56
N GLY A 56 1.37 -15.41 -0.69
CA GLY A 56 0.77 -15.76 -1.98
C GLY A 56 0.33 -14.55 -2.79
N TRP A 57 -0.30 -13.59 -2.13
CA TRP A 57 -0.72 -12.33 -2.76
C TRP A 57 0.47 -11.45 -3.15
N LEU A 58 1.47 -11.31 -2.28
CA LEU A 58 2.67 -10.50 -2.53
C LEU A 58 3.42 -10.96 -3.80
N ARG A 59 3.47 -12.27 -4.06
CA ARG A 59 4.08 -12.82 -5.29
C ARG A 59 3.37 -12.42 -6.58
N ARG A 60 2.14 -11.93 -6.49
CA ARG A 60 1.33 -11.45 -7.63
C ARG A 60 1.45 -9.96 -7.85
N LEU A 61 2.09 -9.23 -6.92
CA LEU A 61 2.26 -7.79 -7.02
C LEU A 61 3.52 -7.44 -7.79
N TYR A 62 3.45 -6.33 -8.51
CA TYR A 62 4.65 -5.63 -8.95
C TYR A 62 5.20 -4.83 -7.76
N VAL A 63 6.29 -5.33 -7.17
CA VAL A 63 6.87 -4.70 -5.98
C VAL A 63 7.80 -3.57 -6.38
N ILE A 64 7.53 -2.38 -5.86
CA ILE A 64 8.39 -1.19 -6.00
C ILE A 64 9.43 -1.22 -4.88
N GLU A 65 10.69 -1.41 -5.27
CA GLU A 65 11.81 -1.37 -4.32
C GLU A 65 12.08 0.05 -3.82
N ILE A 66 12.65 0.13 -2.62
CA ILE A 66 13.03 1.39 -1.99
C ILE A 66 14.55 1.54 -2.14
N ASP A 67 14.95 2.29 -3.15
CA ASP A 67 16.33 2.72 -3.33
C ASP A 67 16.55 4.15 -2.80
N ALA A 68 17.77 4.66 -2.91
CA ALA A 68 18.11 6.00 -2.45
C ALA A 68 17.30 7.10 -3.16
N SER A 69 17.03 6.94 -4.46
CA SER A 69 16.27 7.91 -5.26
C SER A 69 14.81 7.99 -4.79
N LEU A 70 14.19 6.82 -4.57
CA LEU A 70 12.84 6.75 -4.02
C LEU A 70 12.79 7.32 -2.60
N ALA A 71 13.80 7.05 -1.78
CA ALA A 71 13.88 7.57 -0.42
C ALA A 71 13.99 9.10 -0.39
N ASP A 72 14.80 9.68 -1.28
CA ASP A 72 14.91 11.13 -1.43
C ASP A 72 13.58 11.76 -1.88
N GLU A 73 12.92 11.17 -2.88
CA GLU A 73 11.60 11.63 -3.34
C GLU A 73 10.55 11.55 -2.23
N ALA A 74 10.54 10.44 -1.47
CA ALA A 74 9.67 10.26 -0.32
C ALA A 74 9.95 11.31 0.76
N GLY A 75 11.22 11.63 1.04
CA GLY A 75 11.58 12.69 1.98
C GLY A 75 11.00 14.04 1.58
N GLN A 76 11.15 14.43 0.30
CA GLN A 76 10.59 15.69 -0.16
C GLN A 76 9.05 15.70 -0.15
N LEU A 77 8.41 14.57 -0.48
CA LEU A 77 6.95 14.45 -0.37
C LEU A 77 6.48 14.55 1.08
N ALA A 78 7.23 13.98 2.03
CA ALA A 78 6.94 14.07 3.46
C ALA A 78 6.91 15.53 3.92
N GLU A 79 7.91 16.32 3.52
CA GLU A 79 7.99 17.75 3.83
C GLU A 79 6.87 18.55 3.15
N ARG A 80 6.71 18.41 1.83
CA ARG A 80 5.73 19.19 1.05
C ARG A 80 4.28 18.89 1.39
N ARG A 81 3.98 17.63 1.78
CA ARG A 81 2.61 17.14 2.01
C ARG A 81 2.30 16.82 3.47
N LEU A 82 3.26 17.05 4.38
CA LEU A 82 3.13 16.81 5.82
C LEU A 82 2.73 15.35 6.14
N LEU A 83 3.37 14.41 5.44
CA LEU A 83 3.10 12.98 5.56
C LEU A 83 4.01 12.33 6.62
N ARG A 84 3.55 11.20 7.18
CA ARG A 84 4.45 10.31 7.92
C ARG A 84 5.39 9.61 6.93
N GLY A 85 6.56 9.19 7.38
CA GLY A 85 7.57 8.58 6.52
C GLY A 85 7.05 7.39 5.69
N MET A 86 6.27 6.50 6.30
CA MET A 86 5.69 5.33 5.59
C MET A 86 4.69 5.75 4.51
N ASP A 87 3.80 6.70 4.83
CA ASP A 87 2.83 7.24 3.86
C ASP A 87 3.54 7.93 2.69
N ALA A 88 4.64 8.63 2.96
CA ALA A 88 5.44 9.28 1.94
C ALA A 88 6.16 8.28 1.03
N ILE A 89 6.63 7.15 1.57
CA ILE A 89 7.20 6.05 0.78
C ILE A 89 6.14 5.44 -0.14
N HIS A 90 4.94 5.16 0.36
CA HIS A 90 3.84 4.65 -0.47
C HIS A 90 3.47 5.62 -1.58
N LEU A 91 3.40 6.92 -1.28
CA LEU A 91 3.12 7.95 -2.27
C LEU A 91 4.24 8.09 -3.32
N ALA A 92 5.51 8.03 -2.92
CA ALA A 92 6.64 8.06 -3.84
C ALA A 92 6.65 6.82 -4.76
N SER A 93 6.37 5.63 -4.21
CA SER A 93 6.21 4.40 -4.99
C SER A 93 5.09 4.52 -6.02
N ALA A 94 3.94 5.07 -5.61
CA ALA A 94 2.82 5.34 -6.51
C ALA A 94 3.20 6.35 -7.61
N ALA A 95 3.90 7.43 -7.27
CA ALA A 95 4.37 8.43 -8.22
C ALA A 95 5.31 7.84 -9.27
N LEU A 96 6.21 6.94 -8.86
CA LEU A 96 7.10 6.25 -9.79
C LEU A 96 6.32 5.44 -10.84
N VAL A 97 5.27 4.73 -10.41
CA VAL A 97 4.40 3.98 -11.33
C VAL A 97 3.60 4.93 -12.22
N ALA A 98 2.99 5.98 -11.65
CA ALA A 98 2.21 6.94 -12.44
C ALA A 98 3.03 7.60 -13.56
N ARG A 99 4.34 7.81 -13.35
CA ARG A 99 5.26 8.36 -14.37
C ARG A 99 5.49 7.45 -15.56
N THR A 100 5.22 6.14 -15.47
CA THR A 100 5.36 5.24 -16.62
C THR A 100 4.25 5.46 -17.67
N GLY A 101 3.21 6.22 -17.32
CA GLY A 101 2.06 6.49 -18.17
C GLY A 101 1.00 5.38 -18.15
N GLY A 102 -0.16 5.67 -18.73
CA GLY A 102 -1.35 4.80 -18.72
C GLY A 102 -2.35 5.14 -17.62
N ASP A 103 -3.47 4.42 -17.60
CA ASP A 103 -4.51 4.58 -16.59
C ASP A 103 -3.97 4.05 -15.24
N PHE A 104 -3.90 4.95 -14.26
CA PHE A 104 -3.34 4.68 -12.95
C PHE A 104 -4.28 5.17 -11.87
N MET A 105 -4.58 4.31 -10.90
CA MET A 105 -5.37 4.66 -9.74
C MET A 105 -4.64 4.27 -8.47
N PHE A 106 -4.54 5.21 -7.54
CA PHE A 106 -3.95 5.00 -6.23
C PHE A 106 -5.03 4.59 -5.21
N ALA A 107 -4.90 3.38 -4.66
CA ALA A 107 -5.83 2.85 -3.67
C ALA A 107 -5.31 3.12 -2.24
N THR A 108 -6.06 3.90 -1.48
CA THR A 108 -5.83 4.10 -0.04
C THR A 108 -7.13 4.42 0.67
N TYR A 109 -7.25 3.98 1.93
CA TYR A 109 -8.33 4.35 2.84
C TYR A 109 -7.93 5.44 3.83
N ASP A 110 -6.67 5.90 3.79
CA ASP A 110 -6.21 7.01 4.62
C ASP A 110 -6.55 8.34 3.92
N ASP A 111 -7.45 9.12 4.51
CA ASP A 111 -7.90 10.39 3.94
C ASP A 111 -6.77 11.41 3.75
N ARG A 112 -5.76 11.39 4.62
CA ARG A 112 -4.62 12.31 4.50
C ARG A 112 -3.75 11.91 3.32
N LEU A 113 -3.47 10.62 3.17
CA LEU A 113 -2.70 10.09 2.06
C LEU A 113 -3.47 10.25 0.74
N ARG A 114 -4.80 10.07 0.75
CA ARG A 114 -5.69 10.33 -0.39
C ARG A 114 -5.57 11.78 -0.86
N ARG A 115 -5.65 12.75 0.07
CA ARG A 115 -5.48 14.18 -0.27
C ARG A 115 -4.10 14.47 -0.87
N ALA A 116 -3.05 13.85 -0.34
CA ALA A 116 -1.70 14.03 -0.87
C ALA A 116 -1.59 13.45 -2.30
N ALA A 117 -2.14 12.27 -2.56
CA ALA A 117 -2.18 11.66 -3.89
C ALA A 117 -2.91 12.54 -4.92
N VAL A 118 -4.08 13.08 -4.56
CA VAL A 118 -4.80 14.04 -5.42
C VAL A 118 -3.97 15.29 -5.69
N ALA A 119 -3.24 15.79 -4.68
CA ALA A 119 -2.37 16.95 -4.84
C ALA A 119 -1.13 16.67 -5.71
N GLU A 120 -0.74 15.40 -5.84
CA GLU A 120 0.24 14.88 -6.82
C GLU A 120 -0.41 14.50 -8.15
N LYS A 121 -1.68 14.91 -8.39
CA LYS A 121 -2.45 14.70 -9.62
C LYS A 121 -2.74 13.22 -9.94
N MET A 122 -2.76 12.36 -8.93
CA MET A 122 -3.16 10.97 -9.10
C MET A 122 -4.68 10.83 -9.00
N GLU A 123 -5.25 9.95 -9.82
CA GLU A 123 -6.58 9.42 -9.57
C GLU A 123 -6.54 8.52 -8.33
N VAL A 124 -7.56 8.63 -7.49
CA VAL A 124 -7.64 7.89 -6.22
C VAL A 124 -8.92 7.10 -6.14
N LEU A 125 -8.86 5.96 -5.47
CA LEU A 125 -10.03 5.12 -5.24
C LEU A 125 -11.18 5.93 -4.59
N PRO A 126 -12.43 5.80 -5.08
CA PRO A 126 -13.59 6.37 -4.41
C PRO A 126 -13.80 5.73 -3.04
N SER A 127 -14.06 6.57 -2.03
CA SER A 127 -14.43 6.15 -0.66
C SER A 127 -15.83 5.60 -0.59
#